data_AF-A0A8T5RXS1-F1
#
_entry.id   AF-A0A8T5RXS1-F1
#
_cell.length_a   1.000
_cell.length_b   1.000
_cell.length_c   1.000
_cell.angle_alpha   90.00
_cell.angle_beta   90.00
_cell.angle_gamma   90.00
#
_symmetry.space_group_name_H-M   'P 1'
#
loop_
_entity.id
_entity.type
_entity.pdbx_description
1 polymer ?
#
loop_
_entity_poly.entity_id
_entity_poly.type
_entity_poly.pdbx_seq_one_letter_code
_entity_poly.pdbx_strand_id
1 'polypeptide(L)'
;VYVLFPELGKHGYMQRINKWKDFTPYGMKKEILMGTHLSLLDPQLELARLASGILCGNPTFHYYEHGGTGETIQKVQDELISGQKIGCIGITEPERGSDAVNMTTVAAKDGDSVIYNGEKVYTTNGPKADYFCTYGVYDTNNPRDTMVQAMIKRDFGVRTERLKINSVPRVHIAHTFLENTRIPSDYILADDGLGYVRLFEGLVPERLSIMGSGIGICWSGLIYGILYTNFRKQFGKPVIRYQGVGYGLADLLTKSTAATSLALQAATIYDEKILFADKPSKEAEKWAAGISSQGKYYTAKLTHEICYEVQQLMGGISVTDNTPVDELADVSKIEEVIGGARNIQLLLIQSQIQRFMRLI
;
A
#
# COMPACT_ATOMS: atom_id res chain seq x y z
N VAL A 1 7.82 5.91 13.51
CA VAL A 1 7.35 6.48 12.22
C VAL A 1 6.32 7.60 12.40
N TYR A 2 5.24 7.40 13.17
CA TYR A 2 4.11 8.33 13.30
C TYR A 2 4.42 9.79 13.67
N VAL A 3 5.46 10.03 14.46
CA VAL A 3 5.85 11.40 14.88
C VAL A 3 6.24 12.30 13.70
N LEU A 4 6.56 11.72 12.54
CA LEU A 4 6.91 12.45 11.32
C LEU A 4 5.70 12.82 10.46
N PHE A 5 4.51 12.25 10.73
CA PHE A 5 3.33 12.47 9.90
C PHE A 5 2.93 13.96 9.81
N PRO A 6 2.90 14.75 10.90
CA PRO A 6 2.61 16.18 10.79
C PRO A 6 3.59 16.94 9.89
N GLU A 7 4.87 16.56 9.90
CA GLU A 7 5.87 17.19 9.03
C GLU A 7 5.68 16.78 7.57
N LEU A 8 5.41 15.49 7.31
CA LEU A 8 5.03 15.03 5.96
C LEU A 8 3.78 15.76 5.46
N GLY A 9 2.77 15.95 6.31
CA GLY A 9 1.53 16.64 5.98
C GLY A 9 1.75 18.12 5.65
N LYS A 10 2.56 18.82 6.45
CA LYS A 10 2.97 20.22 6.21
C LYS A 10 3.62 20.41 4.84
N HIS A 11 4.33 19.39 4.34
CA HIS A 11 4.98 19.41 3.03
C HIS A 11 4.16 18.76 1.91
N GLY A 12 2.93 18.31 2.18
CA GLY A 12 2.06 17.71 1.18
C GLY A 12 2.50 16.32 0.72
N TYR A 13 3.18 15.59 1.61
CA TYR A 13 3.70 14.25 1.38
C TYR A 13 2.87 13.16 2.02
N MET A 14 1.68 13.43 2.56
CA MET A 14 0.83 12.35 3.10
C MET A 14 0.13 11.54 2.01
N GLN A 15 -0.27 12.15 0.88
CA GLN A 15 -1.01 11.48 -0.20
C GLN A 15 -0.66 12.00 -1.60
N ARG A 16 -1.12 11.26 -2.62
CA ARG A 16 -0.80 11.46 -4.04
C ARG A 16 -1.82 12.21 -4.87
N ILE A 17 -3.08 12.20 -4.45
CA ILE A 17 -4.19 12.74 -5.21
C ILE A 17 -3.90 14.21 -5.38
N ASN A 18 -3.93 15.07 -4.36
CA ASN A 18 -3.87 16.50 -4.64
C ASN A 18 -3.18 17.34 -3.55
N LYS A 19 -3.14 18.66 -3.71
CA LYS A 19 -2.74 19.57 -2.63
C LYS A 19 -3.93 19.75 -1.70
N TRP A 20 -3.69 20.09 -0.45
CA TRP A 20 -4.76 20.43 0.49
C TRP A 20 -5.70 21.49 -0.11
N LYS A 21 -7.02 21.17 -0.19
CA LYS A 21 -8.08 22.02 -0.79
C LYS A 21 -7.93 22.35 -2.28
N ASP A 22 -6.96 21.76 -2.95
CA ASP A 22 -6.85 21.74 -4.40
C ASP A 22 -7.34 20.36 -4.82
N PHE A 23 -8.42 20.24 -5.59
CA PHE A 23 -8.93 18.93 -6.01
C PHE A 23 -8.22 18.40 -7.28
N THR A 24 -7.22 19.12 -7.79
CA THR A 24 -6.48 18.74 -9.00
C THR A 24 -5.54 17.57 -8.70
N PRO A 25 -5.71 16.39 -9.35
CA PRO A 25 -4.86 15.27 -9.02
C PRO A 25 -3.44 15.41 -9.60
N TYR A 26 -2.40 15.03 -8.85
CA TYR A 26 -1.00 14.96 -9.30
C TYR A 26 -0.67 13.65 -10.01
N GLY A 27 -1.44 12.60 -9.74
CA GLY A 27 -1.28 11.29 -10.36
C GLY A 27 -0.40 10.30 -9.60
N MET A 28 -0.47 9.06 -10.06
CA MET A 28 0.32 7.93 -9.58
C MET A 28 1.81 8.11 -9.83
N LYS A 29 2.24 8.88 -10.84
CA LYS A 29 3.69 9.13 -11.01
C LYS A 29 4.28 9.84 -9.80
N LYS A 30 3.56 10.84 -9.25
CA LYS A 30 3.96 11.50 -8.00
C LYS A 30 4.08 10.51 -6.86
N GLU A 31 3.11 9.60 -6.73
CA GLU A 31 3.12 8.57 -5.70
C GLU A 31 4.30 7.61 -5.81
N ILE A 32 4.60 7.11 -7.01
CA ILE A 32 5.76 6.24 -7.22
C ILE A 32 7.04 6.94 -6.79
N LEU A 33 7.22 8.20 -7.19
CA LEU A 33 8.40 8.97 -6.80
C LEU A 33 8.43 9.20 -5.29
N MET A 34 7.32 9.61 -4.68
CA MET A 34 7.25 9.86 -3.25
C MET A 34 7.55 8.61 -2.44
N GLY A 35 6.90 7.48 -2.75
CA GLY A 35 7.14 6.20 -2.09
C GLY A 35 8.57 5.69 -2.30
N THR A 36 9.14 5.88 -3.50
CA THR A 36 10.55 5.56 -3.76
C THR A 36 11.49 6.34 -2.85
N HIS A 37 11.33 7.65 -2.75
CA HIS A 37 12.24 8.50 -1.98
C HIS A 37 12.06 8.29 -0.46
N LEU A 38 10.83 8.15 0.01
CA LEU A 38 10.57 7.87 1.42
C LEU A 38 11.10 6.49 1.81
N SER A 39 10.86 5.47 0.98
CA SER A 39 11.33 4.12 1.27
C SER A 39 12.85 3.97 1.18
N LEU A 40 13.52 4.76 0.33
CA LEU A 40 14.98 4.83 0.30
C LEU A 40 15.58 5.28 1.64
N LEU A 41 14.87 6.18 2.34
CA LEU A 41 15.27 6.71 3.64
C LEU A 41 14.78 5.84 4.80
N ASP A 42 13.52 5.44 4.76
CA ASP A 42 12.82 4.71 5.82
C ASP A 42 11.61 3.94 5.24
N PRO A 43 11.76 2.65 4.89
CA PRO A 43 10.69 1.86 4.30
C PRO A 43 9.52 1.59 5.28
N GLN A 44 9.77 1.63 6.60
CA GLN A 44 8.71 1.50 7.60
C GLN A 44 7.87 2.77 7.69
N LEU A 45 8.49 3.95 7.53
CA LEU A 45 7.77 5.22 7.44
C LEU A 45 6.88 5.24 6.20
N GLU A 46 7.41 4.79 5.06
CA GLU A 46 6.64 4.71 3.82
C GLU A 46 5.44 3.75 3.97
N LEU A 47 5.64 2.55 4.53
CA LEU A 47 4.55 1.60 4.79
C LEU A 47 3.43 2.23 5.64
N ALA A 48 3.80 2.92 6.72
CA ALA A 48 2.83 3.58 7.59
C ALA A 48 2.10 4.73 6.88
N ARG A 49 2.83 5.55 6.12
CA ARG A 49 2.28 6.68 5.37
C ARG A 49 1.35 6.20 4.26
N LEU A 50 1.75 5.20 3.48
CA LEU A 50 0.93 4.58 2.43
C LEU A 50 -0.41 4.12 3.00
N ALA A 51 -0.41 3.40 4.13
CA ALA A 51 -1.65 2.98 4.77
C ALA A 51 -2.56 4.16 5.16
N SER A 52 -1.99 5.25 5.68
CA SER A 52 -2.77 6.43 6.09
C SER A 52 -3.28 7.24 4.90
N GLY A 53 -2.40 7.57 3.96
CA GLY A 53 -2.70 8.50 2.87
C GLY A 53 -3.38 7.86 1.67
N ILE A 54 -3.05 6.60 1.36
CA ILE A 54 -3.56 5.90 0.18
C ILE A 54 -4.73 5.02 0.57
N LEU A 55 -4.57 4.14 1.56
CA LEU A 55 -5.59 3.14 1.88
C LEU A 55 -6.76 3.74 2.66
N CYS A 56 -6.49 4.68 3.56
CA CYS A 56 -7.52 5.38 4.32
C CYS A 56 -7.89 6.75 3.71
N GLY A 57 -6.90 7.47 3.17
CA GLY A 57 -7.10 8.81 2.61
C GLY A 57 -7.81 8.84 1.25
N ASN A 58 -7.38 8.06 0.26
CA ASN A 58 -8.01 8.10 -1.08
C ASN A 58 -9.54 7.89 -1.08
N PRO A 59 -10.12 6.98 -0.26
CA PRO A 59 -11.57 6.82 -0.18
C PRO A 59 -12.33 8.12 0.18
N THR A 60 -11.73 9.05 0.94
CA THR A 60 -12.39 10.33 1.24
C THR A 60 -12.50 11.23 0.01
N PHE A 61 -11.52 11.17 -0.90
CA PHE A 61 -11.59 11.91 -2.17
C PHE A 61 -12.59 11.28 -3.12
N HIS A 62 -12.56 9.95 -3.25
CA HIS A 62 -13.52 9.22 -4.09
C HIS A 62 -14.95 9.49 -3.63
N TYR A 63 -15.21 9.56 -2.32
CA TYR A 63 -16.53 9.95 -1.81
C TYR A 63 -17.06 11.24 -2.46
N TYR A 64 -16.23 12.29 -2.58
CA TYR A 64 -16.61 13.55 -3.24
C TYR A 64 -16.71 13.43 -4.76
N GLU A 65 -15.79 12.70 -5.41
CA GLU A 65 -15.85 12.43 -6.86
C GLU A 65 -17.15 11.74 -7.26
N HIS A 66 -17.71 10.93 -6.36
CA HIS A 66 -18.95 10.19 -6.56
C HIS A 66 -20.21 10.91 -6.04
N GLY A 67 -20.11 12.22 -5.77
CA GLY A 67 -21.26 13.07 -5.43
C GLY A 67 -21.56 13.20 -3.93
N GLY A 68 -20.65 12.76 -3.06
CA GLY A 68 -20.71 13.05 -1.63
C GLY A 68 -20.65 14.57 -1.35
N THR A 69 -21.36 15.04 -0.33
CA THR A 69 -21.50 16.48 -0.04
C THR A 69 -21.34 16.85 1.44
N GLY A 70 -21.20 15.87 2.35
CA GLY A 70 -21.14 16.12 3.79
C GLY A 70 -19.82 16.78 4.25
N GLU A 71 -19.87 17.64 5.26
CA GLU A 71 -18.68 18.26 5.88
C GLU A 71 -17.88 17.27 6.73
N THR A 72 -18.53 16.20 7.21
CA THR A 72 -17.92 15.17 8.06
C THR A 72 -16.71 14.53 7.39
N ILE A 73 -16.88 14.03 6.16
CA ILE A 73 -15.77 13.40 5.41
C ILE A 73 -14.68 14.41 5.04
N GLN A 74 -15.03 15.69 4.88
CA GLN A 74 -14.07 16.75 4.53
C GLN A 74 -13.15 17.00 5.73
N LYS A 75 -13.72 17.00 6.93
CA LYS A 75 -12.94 17.09 8.17
C LYS A 75 -12.01 15.87 8.34
N VAL A 76 -12.49 14.65 8.08
CA VAL A 76 -11.64 13.45 8.12
C VAL A 76 -10.48 13.57 7.14
N GLN A 77 -10.79 13.98 5.90
CA GLN A 77 -9.81 14.18 4.85
C GLN A 77 -8.73 15.19 5.28
N ASP A 78 -9.15 16.36 5.77
CA ASP A 78 -8.26 17.40 6.27
C ASP A 78 -7.35 16.85 7.40
N GLU A 79 -7.91 16.14 8.37
CA GLU A 79 -7.13 15.60 9.47
C GLU A 79 -6.12 14.50 9.03
N LEU A 80 -6.45 13.70 8.02
CA LEU A 80 -5.55 12.69 7.44
C LEU A 80 -4.44 13.32 6.60
N ILE A 81 -4.74 14.31 5.73
CA ILE A 81 -3.75 14.92 4.84
C ILE A 81 -2.73 15.75 5.61
N SER A 82 -3.15 16.38 6.72
CA SER A 82 -2.26 17.15 7.58
C SER A 82 -1.31 16.26 8.37
N GLY A 83 -1.57 14.94 8.41
CA GLY A 83 -0.83 14.00 9.24
C GLY A 83 -1.06 14.17 10.74
N GLN A 84 -2.03 15.03 11.14
CA GLN A 84 -2.41 15.19 12.54
C GLN A 84 -3.17 13.97 13.07
N LYS A 85 -3.91 13.30 12.18
CA LYS A 85 -4.64 12.06 12.46
C LYS A 85 -4.12 10.94 11.57
N ILE A 86 -4.18 9.73 12.11
CA ILE A 86 -3.62 8.55 11.46
C ILE A 86 -4.75 7.68 10.93
N GLY A 87 -4.61 7.29 9.66
CA GLY A 87 -5.53 6.39 8.97
C GLY A 87 -5.05 4.94 8.97
N CYS A 88 -6.03 4.04 8.91
CA CYS A 88 -5.88 2.61 8.80
C CYS A 88 -6.96 2.05 7.85
N ILE A 89 -6.72 0.88 7.27
CA ILE A 89 -7.71 0.15 6.46
C ILE A 89 -8.04 -1.19 7.10
N GLY A 90 -9.33 -1.57 7.05
CA GLY A 90 -9.88 -2.81 7.57
C GLY A 90 -10.60 -3.61 6.50
N ILE A 91 -9.86 -4.43 5.76
CA ILE A 91 -10.40 -5.36 4.74
C ILE A 91 -10.29 -6.79 5.27
N THR A 92 -9.04 -7.23 5.48
CA THR A 92 -8.67 -8.61 5.81
C THR A 92 -9.26 -9.05 7.14
N GLU A 93 -9.75 -10.29 7.18
CA GLU A 93 -10.27 -10.97 8.38
C GLU A 93 -9.41 -12.21 8.64
N PRO A 94 -9.42 -12.79 9.87
CA PRO A 94 -8.59 -13.94 10.22
C PRO A 94 -8.66 -15.10 9.23
N GLU A 95 -9.87 -15.41 8.74
CA GLU A 95 -10.11 -16.48 7.77
C GLU A 95 -10.24 -15.97 6.31
N ARG A 96 -10.12 -14.66 6.07
CA ARG A 96 -10.35 -14.02 4.74
C ARG A 96 -9.27 -12.99 4.40
N GLY A 97 -8.13 -13.49 3.93
CA GLY A 97 -7.04 -12.66 3.37
C GLY A 97 -7.15 -12.52 1.85
N SER A 98 -6.67 -13.53 1.13
CA SER A 98 -6.76 -13.61 -0.33
C SER A 98 -8.20 -13.62 -0.86
N ASP A 99 -9.14 -14.11 -0.05
CA ASP A 99 -10.57 -14.22 -0.33
C ASP A 99 -11.37 -13.03 0.25
N ALA A 100 -10.77 -11.84 0.26
CA ALA A 100 -11.30 -10.65 0.94
C ALA A 100 -12.72 -10.22 0.52
N VAL A 101 -13.14 -10.54 -0.71
CA VAL A 101 -14.48 -10.17 -1.21
C VAL A 101 -15.61 -11.02 -0.60
N ASN A 102 -15.26 -12.11 0.08
CA ASN A 102 -16.19 -12.99 0.80
C ASN A 102 -16.04 -12.80 2.32
N MET A 103 -15.96 -11.54 2.74
CA MET A 103 -15.83 -11.15 4.14
C MET A 103 -17.08 -11.47 4.96
N THR A 104 -16.91 -11.58 6.27
CA THR A 104 -17.91 -12.03 7.24
C THR A 104 -18.19 -11.00 8.33
N THR A 105 -17.49 -9.86 8.37
CA THR A 105 -17.86 -8.71 9.19
C THR A 105 -19.25 -8.22 8.77
N VAL A 106 -20.21 -8.33 9.68
CA VAL A 106 -21.61 -7.98 9.44
C VAL A 106 -21.82 -6.50 9.72
N ALA A 107 -22.50 -5.83 8.79
CA ALA A 107 -23.11 -4.53 8.97
C ALA A 107 -24.62 -4.71 9.17
N ALA A 108 -25.27 -3.87 9.97
CA ALA A 108 -26.73 -3.85 10.12
C ALA A 108 -27.22 -2.41 10.17
N LYS A 109 -28.25 -2.09 9.38
CA LYS A 109 -28.90 -0.78 9.42
C LYS A 109 -29.65 -0.63 10.74
N ASP A 110 -29.45 0.50 11.43
CA ASP A 110 -30.16 0.86 12.64
C ASP A 110 -30.43 2.36 12.68
N GLY A 111 -31.63 2.75 12.22
CA GLY A 111 -32.03 4.15 12.10
C GLY A 111 -31.13 4.93 11.13
N ASP A 112 -30.47 5.96 11.65
CA ASP A 112 -29.53 6.83 10.93
C ASP A 112 -28.08 6.33 10.98
N SER A 113 -27.87 5.11 11.47
CA SER A 113 -26.57 4.51 11.73
C SER A 113 -26.45 3.11 11.11
N VAL A 114 -25.22 2.64 10.97
CA VAL A 114 -24.88 1.26 10.62
C VAL A 114 -24.05 0.66 11.73
N ILE A 115 -24.44 -0.50 12.24
CA ILE A 115 -23.74 -1.21 13.30
C ILE A 115 -22.84 -2.28 12.69
N TYR A 116 -21.55 -2.25 12.98
CA TYR A 116 -20.58 -3.24 12.54
C TYR A 116 -20.26 -4.24 13.66
N ASN A 117 -20.25 -5.53 13.31
CA ASN A 117 -19.86 -6.64 14.17
C ASN A 117 -18.90 -7.58 13.44
N GLY A 118 -17.72 -7.80 13.99
CA GLY A 118 -16.71 -8.68 13.42
C GLY A 118 -15.29 -8.29 13.80
N GLU A 119 -14.32 -8.81 13.07
CA GLU A 119 -12.91 -8.57 13.32
C GLU A 119 -12.12 -8.43 12.02
N LYS A 120 -11.14 -7.52 12.05
CA LYS A 120 -10.19 -7.28 10.96
C LYS A 120 -8.78 -7.53 11.46
N VAL A 121 -7.91 -8.10 10.65
CA VAL A 121 -6.54 -8.44 11.04
C VAL A 121 -5.53 -7.85 10.07
N TYR A 122 -4.28 -7.71 10.54
CA TYR A 122 -3.18 -7.08 9.80
C TYR A 122 -3.46 -5.62 9.43
N THR A 123 -4.19 -4.92 10.30
CA THR A 123 -4.59 -3.52 10.09
C THR A 123 -3.40 -2.60 10.36
N THR A 124 -2.67 -2.23 9.29
CA THR A 124 -1.53 -1.31 9.37
C THR A 124 -1.96 0.03 9.96
N ASN A 125 -1.22 0.50 10.96
CA ASN A 125 -1.49 1.64 11.83
C ASN A 125 -2.59 1.43 12.88
N GLY A 126 -3.27 0.29 12.94
CA GLY A 126 -4.47 0.10 13.76
C GLY A 126 -4.35 0.53 15.24
N PRO A 127 -3.27 0.20 15.98
CA PRO A 127 -3.08 0.66 17.37
C PRO A 127 -2.88 2.17 17.53
N LYS A 128 -2.61 2.90 16.45
CA LYS A 128 -2.31 4.34 16.43
C LYS A 128 -3.32 5.14 15.62
N ALA A 129 -4.22 4.48 14.89
CA ALA A 129 -5.14 5.12 13.98
C ALA A 129 -6.33 5.74 14.70
N ASP A 130 -6.67 6.94 14.27
CA ASP A 130 -7.88 7.67 14.64
C ASP A 130 -9.06 7.29 13.73
N TYR A 131 -8.75 6.94 12.47
CA TYR A 131 -9.70 6.64 11.41
C TYR A 131 -9.43 5.27 10.78
N PHE A 132 -10.51 4.53 10.48
CA PHE A 132 -10.47 3.19 9.91
C PHE A 132 -11.40 3.13 8.69
N CYS A 133 -10.84 3.17 7.49
CA CYS A 133 -11.61 2.83 6.29
C CYS A 133 -11.90 1.32 6.30
N THR A 134 -13.13 0.94 6.62
CA THR A 134 -13.49 -0.43 6.99
C THR A 134 -14.64 -0.93 6.14
N TYR A 135 -14.57 -2.21 5.79
CA TYR A 135 -15.58 -2.89 4.97
C TYR A 135 -16.35 -3.93 5.80
N GLY A 136 -17.65 -4.02 5.55
CA GLY A 136 -18.56 -5.03 6.11
C GLY A 136 -19.66 -5.33 5.10
N VAL A 137 -20.55 -6.26 5.42
CA VAL A 137 -21.62 -6.72 4.51
C VAL A 137 -22.95 -6.81 5.26
N TYR A 138 -24.06 -6.43 4.61
CA TYR A 138 -25.39 -6.67 5.19
C TYR A 138 -25.83 -8.13 5.12
N ASP A 139 -25.34 -8.90 4.14
CA ASP A 139 -25.60 -10.33 3.99
C ASP A 139 -24.32 -11.09 3.63
N THR A 140 -23.88 -11.98 4.52
CA THR A 140 -22.69 -12.83 4.30
C THR A 140 -22.89 -13.87 3.19
N ASN A 141 -24.14 -14.19 2.82
CA ASN A 141 -24.43 -15.06 1.68
C ASN A 141 -24.36 -14.30 0.34
N ASN A 142 -24.48 -12.98 0.37
CA ASN A 142 -24.31 -12.11 -0.78
C ASN A 142 -23.35 -10.94 -0.49
N PRO A 143 -22.08 -11.21 -0.17
CA PRO A 143 -21.17 -10.20 0.36
C PRO A 143 -20.85 -9.11 -0.65
N ARG A 144 -20.87 -9.41 -1.96
CA ARG A 144 -20.48 -8.45 -3.00
C ARG A 144 -21.56 -7.39 -3.22
N ASP A 145 -22.81 -7.81 -3.36
CA ASP A 145 -23.92 -6.90 -3.64
C ASP A 145 -24.42 -6.18 -2.37
N THR A 146 -23.91 -6.56 -1.19
CA THR A 146 -24.31 -5.96 0.09
C THR A 146 -23.14 -5.30 0.84
N MET A 147 -21.98 -5.16 0.20
CA MET A 147 -20.79 -4.57 0.84
C MET A 147 -20.95 -3.08 1.11
N VAL A 148 -20.56 -2.69 2.31
CA VAL A 148 -20.60 -1.31 2.83
C VAL A 148 -19.19 -0.88 3.20
N GLN A 149 -18.81 0.32 2.76
CA GLN A 149 -17.56 0.98 3.12
C GLN A 149 -17.86 2.14 4.08
N ALA A 150 -17.23 2.12 5.24
CA ALA A 150 -17.39 3.12 6.28
C ALA A 150 -16.06 3.73 6.69
N MET A 151 -16.09 5.00 7.10
CA MET A 151 -14.99 5.67 7.76
C MET A 151 -15.22 5.65 9.28
N ILE A 152 -14.68 4.64 9.96
CA ILE A 152 -14.94 4.44 11.39
C ILE A 152 -13.95 5.27 12.21
N LYS A 153 -14.44 6.06 13.18
CA LYS A 153 -13.58 6.71 14.18
C LYS A 153 -13.23 5.77 15.33
N ARG A 154 -12.03 5.91 15.89
CA ARG A 154 -11.59 5.18 17.09
C ARG A 154 -12.58 5.30 18.26
N ASP A 155 -13.12 6.49 18.47
CA ASP A 155 -14.04 6.78 19.58
C ASP A 155 -15.44 6.18 19.41
N PHE A 156 -15.73 5.53 18.27
CA PHE A 156 -16.95 4.74 18.08
C PHE A 156 -16.87 3.33 18.71
N GLY A 157 -15.83 3.05 19.49
CA GLY A 157 -15.69 1.79 20.24
C GLY A 157 -14.73 0.77 19.61
N VAL A 158 -13.90 1.17 18.65
CA VAL A 158 -12.96 0.25 17.98
C VAL A 158 -11.84 -0.16 18.93
N ARG A 159 -11.75 -1.45 19.25
CA ARG A 159 -10.65 -2.02 20.03
C ARG A 159 -9.57 -2.57 19.11
N THR A 160 -8.30 -2.39 19.46
CA THR A 160 -7.18 -2.97 18.72
C THR A 160 -6.17 -3.62 19.65
N GLU A 161 -5.62 -4.74 19.20
CA GLU A 161 -4.53 -5.46 19.84
C GLU A 161 -3.33 -5.49 18.91
N ARG A 162 -2.17 -5.04 19.39
CA ARG A 162 -0.98 -4.94 18.55
C ARG A 162 -0.43 -6.33 18.22
N LEU A 163 -0.29 -6.61 16.94
CA LEU A 163 0.48 -7.74 16.41
C LEU A 163 1.93 -7.32 16.24
N LYS A 164 2.86 -8.10 16.81
CA LYS A 164 4.30 -7.88 16.63
C LYS A 164 4.75 -8.54 15.34
N ILE A 165 5.23 -7.74 14.39
CA ILE A 165 5.87 -8.23 13.17
C ILE A 165 7.34 -7.78 13.23
N ASN A 166 8.23 -8.74 13.42
CA ASN A 166 9.66 -8.48 13.62
C ASN A 166 10.30 -7.75 12.43
N SER A 167 9.78 -7.98 11.22
CA SER A 167 10.23 -7.30 10.00
C SER A 167 9.92 -5.80 9.95
N VAL A 168 8.92 -5.33 10.70
CA VAL A 168 8.48 -3.92 10.71
C VAL A 168 8.16 -3.44 12.13
N PRO A 169 9.13 -3.46 13.06
CA PRO A 169 8.87 -3.25 14.48
C PRO A 169 8.42 -1.83 14.82
N ARG A 170 8.67 -0.85 13.94
CA ARG A 170 8.31 0.56 14.13
C ARG A 170 6.91 0.89 13.60
N VAL A 171 6.31 0.00 12.81
CA VAL A 171 4.92 0.10 12.33
C VAL A 171 4.00 -0.68 13.26
N HIS A 172 2.92 -0.05 13.68
CA HIS A 172 1.95 -0.67 14.57
C HIS A 172 0.86 -1.35 13.73
N ILE A 173 0.85 -2.68 13.70
CA ILE A 173 -0.14 -3.50 13.00
C ILE A 173 -1.03 -4.16 14.04
N ALA A 174 -2.32 -4.34 13.77
CA ALA A 174 -3.28 -4.86 14.76
C ALA A 174 -4.18 -6.00 14.28
N HIS A 175 -4.69 -6.71 15.29
CA HIS A 175 -6.03 -7.28 15.27
C HIS A 175 -7.01 -6.18 15.74
N THR A 176 -8.02 -5.88 14.94
CA THR A 176 -9.04 -4.86 15.17
C THR A 176 -10.38 -5.53 15.39
N PHE A 177 -11.07 -5.15 16.46
CA PHE A 177 -12.37 -5.70 16.84
C PHE A 177 -13.45 -4.64 16.71
N LEU A 178 -14.60 -5.05 16.15
CA LEU A 178 -15.81 -4.27 15.99
C LEU A 178 -16.91 -4.99 16.75
N GLU A 179 -17.29 -4.46 17.90
CA GLU A 179 -18.25 -5.07 18.82
C GLU A 179 -19.42 -4.09 19.01
N ASN A 180 -20.49 -4.28 18.23
CA ASN A 180 -21.61 -3.36 18.10
C ASN A 180 -21.16 -1.90 17.84
N THR A 181 -20.13 -1.74 16.99
CA THR A 181 -19.58 -0.43 16.65
C THR A 181 -20.60 0.34 15.81
N ARG A 182 -21.24 1.35 16.40
CA ARG A 182 -22.26 2.17 15.76
C ARG A 182 -21.63 3.31 14.95
N ILE A 183 -21.89 3.33 13.66
CA ILE A 183 -21.35 4.29 12.70
C ILE A 183 -22.48 5.20 12.20
N PRO A 184 -22.45 6.51 12.46
CA PRO A 184 -23.44 7.42 11.90
C PRO A 184 -23.39 7.47 10.37
N SER A 185 -24.52 7.74 9.73
CA SER A 185 -24.67 7.71 8.26
C SER A 185 -23.75 8.68 7.51
N ASP A 186 -23.34 9.79 8.13
CA ASP A 186 -22.40 10.76 7.55
C ASP A 186 -20.94 10.26 7.48
N TYR A 187 -20.66 9.10 8.10
CA TYR A 187 -19.39 8.38 7.99
C TYR A 187 -19.44 7.21 6.99
N ILE A 188 -20.58 6.94 6.35
CA ILE A 188 -20.71 5.90 5.32
C ILE A 188 -20.23 6.46 3.97
N LEU A 189 -19.20 5.82 3.39
CA LEU A 189 -18.58 6.25 2.14
C LEU A 189 -19.27 5.63 0.93
N ALA A 190 -19.72 4.38 1.06
CA ALA A 190 -20.46 3.66 0.04
C ALA A 190 -21.33 2.59 0.68
N ASP A 191 -22.58 2.46 0.23
CA ASP A 191 -23.57 1.56 0.82
C ASP A 191 -24.07 0.54 -0.21
N ASP A 192 -24.68 -0.54 0.28
CA ASP A 192 -25.54 -1.45 -0.50
C ASP A 192 -24.86 -1.98 -1.79
N GLY A 193 -23.68 -2.58 -1.63
CA GLY A 193 -22.90 -3.18 -2.72
C GLY A 193 -21.95 -2.20 -3.42
N LEU A 194 -22.16 -0.89 -3.28
CA LEU A 194 -21.18 0.09 -3.79
C LEU A 194 -19.82 -0.05 -3.09
N GLY A 195 -19.79 -0.55 -1.85
CA GLY A 195 -18.53 -0.86 -1.15
C GLY A 195 -17.64 -1.84 -1.92
N TYR A 196 -18.22 -2.80 -2.64
CA TYR A 196 -17.46 -3.74 -3.49
C TYR A 196 -16.82 -3.01 -4.66
N VAL A 197 -17.52 -2.06 -5.29
CA VAL A 197 -16.97 -1.24 -6.36
C VAL A 197 -15.82 -0.37 -5.84
N ARG A 198 -16.02 0.31 -4.70
CA ARG A 198 -14.99 1.15 -4.06
C ARG A 198 -13.75 0.40 -3.64
N LEU A 199 -13.90 -0.87 -3.23
CA LEU A 199 -12.76 -1.72 -2.90
C LEU A 199 -11.76 -1.79 -4.07
N PHE A 200 -12.23 -2.00 -5.30
CA PHE A 200 -11.34 -2.11 -6.47
C PHE A 200 -10.76 -0.79 -6.94
N GLU A 201 -11.42 0.35 -6.67
CA GLU A 201 -10.86 1.68 -6.90
C GLU A 201 -9.58 1.90 -6.07
N GLY A 202 -9.50 1.30 -4.87
CA GLY A 202 -8.34 1.38 -3.98
C GLY A 202 -7.20 0.39 -4.29
N LEU A 203 -7.52 -0.85 -4.73
CA LEU A 203 -6.52 -1.93 -4.85
C LEU A 203 -5.46 -1.69 -5.95
N VAL A 204 -5.83 -1.04 -7.06
CA VAL A 204 -4.85 -0.73 -8.14
C VAL A 204 -3.86 0.35 -7.68
N PRO A 205 -4.28 1.49 -7.13
CA PRO A 205 -3.40 2.45 -6.48
C PRO A 205 -2.53 1.84 -5.38
N GLU A 206 -3.07 0.96 -4.53
CA GLU A 206 -2.30 0.28 -3.49
C GLU A 206 -1.11 -0.49 -4.09
N ARG A 207 -1.35 -1.33 -5.10
CA ARG A 207 -0.29 -2.11 -5.74
C ARG A 207 0.78 -1.22 -6.37
N LEU A 208 0.37 -0.14 -7.02
CA LEU A 208 1.30 0.82 -7.59
C LEU A 208 2.11 1.54 -6.49
N SER A 209 1.49 1.98 -5.39
CA SER A 209 2.22 2.57 -4.25
C SER A 209 3.24 1.60 -3.65
N ILE A 210 2.88 0.33 -3.52
CA ILE A 210 3.79 -0.74 -3.06
C ILE A 210 4.97 -0.91 -4.04
N MET A 211 4.74 -0.78 -5.35
CA MET A 211 5.85 -0.76 -6.31
C MET A 211 6.81 0.40 -6.06
N GLY A 212 6.31 1.60 -5.73
CA GLY A 212 7.14 2.74 -5.33
C GLY A 212 7.97 2.43 -4.07
N SER A 213 7.33 1.89 -3.02
CA SER A 213 8.02 1.42 -1.81
C SER A 213 9.14 0.43 -2.13
N GLY A 214 8.83 -0.61 -2.91
CA GLY A 214 9.80 -1.63 -3.27
C GLY A 214 10.95 -1.10 -4.12
N ILE A 215 10.70 -0.19 -5.06
CA ILE A 215 11.77 0.47 -5.83
C ILE A 215 12.72 1.24 -4.91
N GLY A 216 12.20 1.93 -3.89
CA GLY A 216 13.02 2.60 -2.87
C GLY A 216 13.93 1.63 -2.12
N ILE A 217 13.42 0.47 -1.70
CA ILE A 217 14.20 -0.59 -1.06
C ILE A 217 15.29 -1.12 -2.01
N CYS A 218 14.94 -1.41 -3.27
CA CYS A 218 15.89 -1.87 -4.29
C CYS A 218 17.06 -0.90 -4.48
N TRP A 219 16.76 0.40 -4.65
CA TRP A 219 17.79 1.42 -4.81
C TRP A 219 18.61 1.63 -3.54
N SER A 220 17.98 1.60 -2.36
CA SER A 220 18.68 1.73 -1.08
C SER A 220 19.70 0.60 -0.90
N GLY A 221 19.27 -0.66 -1.09
CA GLY A 221 20.16 -1.82 -1.04
C GLY A 221 21.32 -1.71 -2.01
N LEU A 222 21.07 -1.35 -3.28
CA LEU A 222 22.12 -1.14 -4.27
C LEU A 222 23.11 -0.05 -3.88
N ILE A 223 22.64 1.08 -3.36
CA ILE A 223 23.50 2.19 -2.93
C ILE A 223 24.45 1.71 -1.83
N TYR A 224 23.93 1.04 -0.79
CA TYR A 224 24.78 0.49 0.27
C TYR A 224 25.78 -0.54 -0.25
N GLY A 225 25.32 -1.47 -1.09
CA GLY A 225 26.18 -2.50 -1.70
C GLY A 225 27.31 -1.91 -2.54
N ILE A 226 27.00 -0.94 -3.41
CA ILE A 226 27.99 -0.27 -4.28
C ILE A 226 28.98 0.55 -3.45
N LEU A 227 28.49 1.37 -2.51
CA LEU A 227 29.35 2.20 -1.68
C LEU A 227 30.30 1.34 -0.84
N TYR A 228 29.75 0.34 -0.13
CA TYR A 228 30.56 -0.51 0.74
C TYR A 228 31.60 -1.30 -0.05
N THR A 229 31.21 -1.96 -1.15
CA THR A 229 32.16 -2.76 -1.94
C THR A 229 33.21 -1.91 -2.66
N ASN A 230 32.92 -0.63 -2.93
CA ASN A 230 33.90 0.30 -3.49
C ASN A 230 34.90 0.82 -2.46
N PHE A 231 34.50 1.01 -1.20
CA PHE A 231 35.41 1.46 -0.14
C PHE A 231 36.16 0.32 0.54
N ARG A 232 35.52 -0.84 0.72
CA ARG A 232 36.12 -2.02 1.34
C ARG A 232 37.20 -2.59 0.44
N LYS A 233 38.40 -2.80 1.00
CA LYS A 233 39.51 -3.47 0.30
C LYS A 233 39.73 -4.88 0.85
N GLN A 234 39.91 -5.85 -0.03
CA GLN A 234 40.39 -7.20 0.27
C GLN A 234 41.39 -7.60 -0.82
N PHE A 235 42.34 -8.47 -0.48
CA PHE A 235 43.46 -8.88 -1.35
C PHE A 235 44.06 -7.71 -2.17
N GLY A 236 44.27 -6.56 -1.52
CA GLY A 236 44.95 -5.39 -2.07
C GLY A 236 44.12 -4.42 -2.93
N LYS A 237 42.84 -4.67 -3.23
CA LYS A 237 42.01 -3.76 -4.05
C LYS A 237 40.56 -3.65 -3.56
N PRO A 238 39.79 -2.64 -4.01
CA PRO A 238 38.36 -2.54 -3.71
C PRO A 238 37.60 -3.83 -4.09
N VAL A 239 36.70 -4.27 -3.22
CA VAL A 239 35.92 -5.52 -3.38
C VAL A 239 35.09 -5.50 -4.66
N ILE A 240 34.57 -4.33 -5.07
CA ILE A 240 33.81 -4.18 -6.33
C ILE A 240 34.63 -4.54 -7.58
N ARG A 241 35.97 -4.59 -7.50
CA ARG A 241 36.88 -4.92 -8.62
C ARG A 241 37.06 -6.43 -8.84
N TYR A 242 36.39 -7.29 -8.07
CA TYR A 242 36.32 -8.72 -8.33
C TYR A 242 35.10 -9.02 -9.20
N GLN A 243 35.28 -9.82 -10.25
CA GLN A 243 34.21 -10.12 -11.22
C GLN A 243 32.95 -10.67 -10.55
N GLY A 244 33.09 -11.60 -9.60
CA GLY A 244 31.95 -12.15 -8.86
C GLY A 244 31.13 -11.12 -8.07
N VAL A 245 31.73 -10.00 -7.69
CA VAL A 245 31.03 -8.89 -7.00
C VAL A 245 30.48 -7.90 -8.01
N GLY A 246 31.33 -7.41 -8.91
CA GLY A 246 30.96 -6.40 -9.89
C GLY A 246 29.86 -6.84 -10.85
N TYR A 247 29.87 -8.12 -11.28
CA TYR A 247 28.81 -8.67 -12.13
C TYR A 247 27.48 -8.80 -11.40
N GLY A 248 27.49 -9.22 -10.12
CA GLY A 248 26.28 -9.26 -9.30
C GLY A 248 25.64 -7.88 -9.18
N LEU A 249 26.42 -6.86 -8.81
CA LEU A 249 25.89 -5.48 -8.72
C LEU A 249 25.41 -4.93 -10.07
N ALA A 250 26.07 -5.28 -11.18
CA ALA A 250 25.64 -4.85 -12.51
C ALA A 250 24.29 -5.46 -12.93
N ASP A 251 24.06 -6.73 -12.61
CA ASP A 251 22.78 -7.40 -12.87
C ASP A 251 21.65 -6.82 -12.00
N LEU A 252 21.90 -6.63 -10.70
CA LEU A 252 20.93 -6.01 -9.79
C LEU A 252 20.60 -4.56 -10.18
N LEU A 253 21.59 -3.78 -10.63
CA LEU A 253 21.39 -2.43 -11.16
C LEU A 253 20.50 -2.44 -12.41
N THR A 254 20.74 -3.40 -13.31
CA THR A 254 19.94 -3.58 -14.53
C THR A 254 18.48 -3.88 -14.18
N LYS A 255 18.25 -4.86 -13.29
CA LYS A 255 16.92 -5.25 -12.82
C LYS A 255 16.18 -4.10 -12.13
N SER A 256 16.88 -3.34 -11.28
CA SER A 256 16.29 -2.18 -10.58
C SER A 256 15.89 -1.05 -11.54
N THR A 257 16.70 -0.81 -12.55
CA THR A 257 16.41 0.17 -13.60
C THR A 257 15.17 -0.26 -14.40
N ALA A 258 15.08 -1.54 -14.76
CA ALA A 258 13.92 -2.09 -15.45
C ALA A 258 12.64 -2.02 -14.59
N ALA A 259 12.71 -2.37 -13.30
CA ALA A 259 11.60 -2.25 -12.36
C ALA A 259 11.11 -0.80 -12.21
N THR A 260 12.05 0.15 -12.13
CA THR A 260 11.74 1.58 -12.04
C THR A 260 10.99 2.06 -13.28
N SER A 261 11.46 1.68 -14.47
CA SER A 261 10.80 2.01 -15.74
C SER A 261 9.39 1.41 -15.82
N LEU A 262 9.22 0.14 -15.44
CA LEU A 262 7.92 -0.53 -15.39
C LEU A 262 6.95 0.19 -14.46
N ALA A 263 7.38 0.64 -13.29
CA ALA A 263 6.52 1.35 -12.36
C ALA A 263 6.07 2.72 -12.86
N LEU A 264 6.99 3.51 -13.43
CA LEU A 264 6.66 4.80 -14.02
C LEU A 264 5.72 4.64 -15.24
N GLN A 265 5.91 3.58 -16.04
CA GLN A 265 5.02 3.25 -17.14
C GLN A 265 3.63 2.84 -16.64
N ALA A 266 3.55 1.96 -15.63
CA ALA A 266 2.28 1.53 -15.04
C ALA A 266 1.52 2.71 -14.42
N ALA A 267 2.22 3.61 -13.73
CA ALA A 267 1.66 4.85 -13.20
C ALA A 267 1.16 5.77 -14.32
N THR A 268 1.92 5.92 -15.41
CA THR A 268 1.50 6.71 -16.58
C THR A 268 0.21 6.17 -17.21
N ILE A 269 0.12 4.85 -17.38
CA ILE A 269 -1.07 4.19 -17.91
C ILE A 269 -2.27 4.43 -16.98
N TYR A 270 -2.09 4.28 -15.68
CA TYR A 270 -3.16 4.54 -14.72
C TYR A 270 -3.61 6.01 -14.78
N ASP A 271 -2.67 6.95 -14.79
CA ASP A 271 -2.97 8.37 -14.86
C ASP A 271 -3.77 8.72 -16.11
N GLU A 272 -3.30 8.31 -17.29
CA GLU A 272 -3.93 8.66 -18.57
C GLU A 272 -5.25 7.93 -18.85
N LYS A 273 -5.39 6.69 -18.39
CA LYS A 273 -6.52 5.83 -18.78
C LYS A 273 -7.57 5.66 -17.69
N ILE A 274 -7.22 5.95 -16.45
CA ILE A 274 -8.09 5.76 -15.28
C ILE A 274 -8.31 7.09 -14.56
N LEU A 275 -7.25 7.70 -14.01
CA LEU A 275 -7.41 8.84 -13.11
C LEU A 275 -7.87 10.11 -13.82
N PHE A 276 -7.27 10.43 -14.96
CA PHE A 276 -7.55 11.65 -15.73
C PHE A 276 -8.44 11.39 -16.95
N ALA A 277 -9.03 10.20 -17.05
CA ALA A 277 -9.97 9.89 -18.12
C ALA A 277 -11.38 10.33 -17.72
N ASP A 278 -12.07 11.07 -18.60
CA ASP A 278 -13.46 11.51 -18.36
C ASP A 278 -14.40 10.33 -18.03
N LYS A 279 -14.15 9.19 -18.69
CA LYS A 279 -14.84 7.92 -18.43
C LYS A 279 -13.92 6.73 -18.73
N PRO A 280 -13.31 6.13 -17.70
CA PRO A 280 -12.51 4.92 -17.86
C PRO A 280 -13.35 3.79 -18.47
N SER A 281 -12.77 3.04 -19.41
CA SER A 281 -13.42 1.84 -19.94
C SER A 281 -13.13 0.64 -19.04
N LYS A 282 -14.05 -0.33 -18.98
CA LYS A 282 -13.81 -1.60 -18.27
C LYS A 282 -12.55 -2.32 -18.74
N GLU A 283 -12.19 -2.17 -20.02
CA GLU A 283 -10.96 -2.77 -20.55
C GLU A 283 -9.71 -2.04 -20.06
N ALA A 284 -9.75 -0.71 -19.96
CA ALA A 284 -8.67 0.09 -19.36
C ALA A 284 -8.48 -0.25 -17.88
N GLU A 285 -9.57 -0.33 -17.09
CA GLU A 285 -9.52 -0.70 -15.66
C GLU A 285 -8.85 -2.05 -15.46
N LYS A 286 -9.27 -3.05 -16.22
CA LYS A 286 -8.68 -4.38 -16.10
C LYS A 286 -7.24 -4.42 -16.61
N TRP A 287 -6.86 -3.62 -17.61
CA TRP A 287 -5.47 -3.48 -18.06
C TRP A 287 -4.60 -2.84 -16.97
N ALA A 288 -5.07 -1.76 -16.33
CA ALA A 288 -4.42 -1.13 -15.19
C ALA A 288 -4.25 -2.09 -14.01
N ALA A 289 -5.26 -2.91 -13.72
CA ALA A 289 -5.17 -3.99 -12.74
C ALA A 289 -4.12 -5.05 -13.13
N GLY A 290 -4.03 -5.38 -14.42
CA GLY A 290 -3.04 -6.31 -14.97
C GLY A 290 -1.61 -5.81 -14.78
N ILE A 291 -1.30 -4.61 -15.27
CA ILE A 291 0.06 -4.07 -15.23
C ILE A 291 0.51 -3.73 -13.79
N SER A 292 -0.39 -3.25 -12.93
CA SER A 292 -0.08 -3.04 -11.50
C SER A 292 0.24 -4.36 -10.80
N SER A 293 -0.45 -5.46 -11.14
CA SER A 293 -0.14 -6.79 -10.57
C SER A 293 1.20 -7.33 -11.07
N GLN A 294 1.53 -7.16 -12.35
CA GLN A 294 2.84 -7.51 -12.92
C GLN A 294 3.97 -6.76 -12.23
N GLY A 295 3.82 -5.43 -12.13
CA GLY A 295 4.79 -4.57 -11.49
C GLY A 295 4.97 -4.88 -10.01
N LYS A 296 3.88 -5.01 -9.24
CA LYS A 296 3.95 -5.34 -7.82
C LYS A 296 4.63 -6.68 -7.60
N TYR A 297 4.25 -7.71 -8.36
CA TYR A 297 4.88 -9.03 -8.29
C TYR A 297 6.39 -8.95 -8.57
N TYR A 298 6.78 -8.33 -9.68
CA TYR A 298 8.17 -8.25 -10.10
C TYR A 298 9.01 -7.47 -9.10
N THR A 299 8.55 -6.27 -8.72
CA THR A 299 9.27 -5.40 -7.79
C THR A 299 9.37 -6.05 -6.41
N ALA A 300 8.29 -6.62 -5.86
CA ALA A 300 8.33 -7.26 -4.54
C ALA A 300 9.35 -8.40 -4.49
N LYS A 301 9.39 -9.28 -5.50
CA LYS A 301 10.40 -10.33 -5.59
C LYS A 301 11.82 -9.76 -5.70
N LEU A 302 11.99 -8.71 -6.50
CA LEU A 302 13.27 -8.07 -6.71
C LEU A 302 13.82 -7.41 -5.43
N THR A 303 12.95 -6.85 -4.57
CA THR A 303 13.38 -6.29 -3.27
C THR A 303 14.10 -7.32 -2.42
N HIS A 304 13.53 -8.52 -2.33
CA HIS A 304 14.11 -9.61 -1.56
C HIS A 304 15.43 -10.09 -2.16
N GLU A 305 15.46 -10.27 -3.48
CA GLU A 305 16.67 -10.66 -4.22
C GLU A 305 17.81 -9.67 -3.99
N ILE A 306 17.55 -8.36 -4.15
CA ILE A 306 18.58 -7.32 -3.97
C ILE A 306 19.07 -7.29 -2.54
N CYS A 307 18.17 -7.28 -1.54
CA CYS A 307 18.59 -7.18 -0.15
C CYS A 307 19.45 -8.38 0.25
N TYR A 308 19.05 -9.59 -0.16
CA TYR A 308 19.81 -10.80 0.10
C TYR A 308 21.19 -10.78 -0.58
N GLU A 309 21.25 -10.48 -1.88
CA GLU A 309 22.52 -10.46 -2.62
C GLU A 309 23.45 -9.35 -2.11
N VAL A 310 22.93 -8.15 -1.82
CA VAL A 310 23.71 -7.06 -1.22
C VAL A 310 24.27 -7.47 0.14
N GLN A 311 23.50 -8.17 0.98
CA GLN A 311 24.01 -8.68 2.25
C GLN A 311 25.22 -9.59 2.05
N GLN A 312 25.15 -10.49 1.07
CA GLN A 312 26.26 -11.41 0.76
C GLN A 312 27.50 -10.67 0.23
N LEU A 313 27.31 -9.67 -0.64
CA LEU A 313 28.41 -8.88 -1.19
C LEU A 313 29.09 -7.99 -0.14
N MET A 314 28.35 -7.57 0.89
CA MET A 314 28.87 -6.78 2.01
C MET A 314 29.51 -7.66 3.10
N GLY A 315 29.17 -8.95 3.16
CA GLY A 315 29.64 -9.89 4.16
C GLY A 315 29.13 -9.55 5.56
N GLY A 316 29.88 -9.92 6.61
CA GLY A 316 29.39 -9.88 8.00
C GLY A 316 28.87 -8.53 8.51
N ILE A 317 29.25 -7.40 7.92
CA ILE A 317 28.74 -6.08 8.35
C ILE A 317 27.24 -5.90 8.08
N SER A 318 26.72 -6.56 7.05
CA SER A 318 25.34 -6.39 6.55
C SER A 318 24.27 -7.08 7.39
N VAL A 319 24.72 -7.87 8.36
CA VAL A 319 23.88 -8.56 9.36
C VAL A 319 24.13 -7.99 10.77
N THR A 320 24.65 -6.77 10.83
CA THR A 320 24.83 -6.02 12.08
C THR A 320 24.06 -4.70 12.02
N ASP A 321 23.83 -4.11 13.19
CA ASP A 321 23.18 -2.81 13.38
C ASP A 321 24.02 -1.60 12.91
N ASN A 322 25.20 -1.82 12.33
CA ASN A 322 26.06 -0.76 11.79
C ASN A 322 25.61 -0.24 10.42
N THR A 323 24.69 -0.95 9.74
CA THR A 323 24.16 -0.55 8.43
C THR A 323 22.66 -0.84 8.41
N PRO A 324 21.84 -0.07 7.69
CA PRO A 324 20.40 -0.35 7.61
C PRO A 324 20.05 -1.53 6.67
N VAL A 325 21.04 -2.28 6.18
CA VAL A 325 20.83 -3.34 5.19
C VAL A 325 20.10 -4.54 5.81
N ASP A 326 20.31 -4.81 7.09
CA ASP A 326 19.56 -5.82 7.83
C ASP A 326 18.06 -5.44 7.92
N GLU A 327 17.77 -4.17 8.21
CA GLU A 327 16.41 -3.64 8.21
C GLU A 327 15.77 -3.73 6.82
N LEU A 328 16.49 -3.34 5.75
CA LEU A 328 15.99 -3.46 4.38
C LEU A 328 15.65 -4.92 4.04
N ALA A 329 16.52 -5.86 4.41
CA ALA A 329 16.29 -7.28 4.19
C ALA A 329 15.08 -7.80 4.97
N ASP A 330 14.88 -7.33 6.19
CA ASP A 330 13.73 -7.69 7.00
C ASP A 330 12.42 -7.14 6.44
N VAL A 331 12.39 -5.88 6.01
CA VAL A 331 11.23 -5.27 5.38
C VAL A 331 10.93 -5.89 4.00
N SER A 332 11.95 -6.31 3.24
CA SER A 332 11.73 -6.95 1.93
C SER A 332 10.83 -8.19 2.00
N LYS A 333 10.79 -8.89 3.14
CA LYS A 333 9.99 -10.11 3.35
C LYS A 333 8.49 -9.85 3.31
N ILE A 334 8.04 -8.64 3.65
CA ILE A 334 6.61 -8.32 3.70
C ILE A 334 6.06 -7.90 2.33
N GLU A 335 6.90 -7.40 1.42
CA GLU A 335 6.53 -6.86 0.12
C GLU A 335 5.84 -7.90 -0.78
N GLU A 336 6.22 -9.17 -0.71
CA GLU A 336 5.56 -10.24 -1.47
C GLU A 336 4.15 -10.59 -0.94
N VAL A 337 3.80 -10.15 0.28
CA VAL A 337 2.56 -10.53 0.98
C VAL A 337 1.51 -9.43 0.95
N ILE A 338 1.88 -8.18 1.25
CA ILE A 338 0.95 -7.03 1.33
C ILE A 338 0.39 -6.63 -0.05
N GLY A 339 -0.76 -5.94 -0.12
CA GLY A 339 -1.38 -5.55 -1.41
C GLY A 339 -1.81 -6.72 -2.31
N GLY A 340 -1.94 -7.90 -1.71
CA GLY A 340 -2.18 -9.18 -2.37
C GLY A 340 -0.90 -10.01 -2.47
N ALA A 341 -0.95 -11.23 -1.94
CA ALA A 341 0.17 -12.16 -1.96
C ALA A 341 0.60 -12.48 -3.40
N ARG A 342 1.86 -12.90 -3.58
CA ARG A 342 2.43 -13.33 -4.87
C ARG A 342 1.45 -14.13 -5.75
N ASN A 343 0.80 -15.15 -5.18
CA ASN A 343 -0.08 -16.03 -5.95
C ASN A 343 -1.37 -15.31 -6.42
N ILE A 344 -1.85 -14.31 -5.68
CA ILE A 344 -2.94 -13.46 -6.12
C ILE A 344 -2.51 -12.55 -7.26
N GLN A 345 -1.28 -12.01 -7.23
CA GLN A 345 -0.76 -11.27 -8.37
C GLN A 345 -0.67 -12.15 -9.61
N LEU A 346 -0.15 -13.38 -9.47
CA LEU A 346 -0.08 -14.35 -10.57
C LEU A 346 -1.46 -14.75 -11.11
N LEU A 347 -2.46 -14.92 -10.23
CA LEU A 347 -3.85 -15.17 -10.64
C LEU A 347 -4.41 -14.03 -11.51
N LEU A 348 -4.15 -12.77 -11.13
CA LEU A 348 -4.59 -11.60 -11.89
C LEU A 348 -3.87 -11.51 -13.24
N ILE A 349 -2.57 -11.79 -13.27
CA ILE A 349 -1.77 -11.85 -14.50
C ILE A 349 -2.27 -12.96 -15.43
N GLN A 350 -2.52 -14.15 -14.90
CA GLN A 350 -3.11 -15.27 -15.65
C GLN A 350 -4.46 -14.87 -16.26
N SER A 351 -5.31 -14.20 -15.48
CA SER A 351 -6.62 -13.72 -15.96
C SER A 351 -6.48 -12.72 -17.11
N GLN A 352 -5.42 -11.91 -17.15
CA GLN A 352 -5.13 -11.04 -18.30
C GLN A 352 -4.72 -11.84 -19.54
N ILE A 353 -3.85 -12.84 -19.38
CA ILE A 353 -3.43 -13.72 -20.50
C ILE A 353 -4.66 -14.38 -21.13
N GLN A 354 -5.57 -14.91 -20.30
CA GLN A 354 -6.82 -15.51 -20.77
C GLN A 354 -7.71 -14.51 -21.53
N ARG A 355 -7.67 -13.23 -21.19
CA ARG A 355 -8.39 -12.19 -21.92
C ARG A 355 -7.74 -11.91 -23.27
N PHE A 356 -6.42 -11.83 -23.36
CA PHE A 356 -5.75 -11.67 -24.67
C PHE A 356 -6.07 -12.82 -25.62
N MET A 357 -6.15 -14.05 -25.11
CA MET A 357 -6.54 -15.20 -25.93
C MET A 357 -7.97 -15.12 -26.48
N ARG A 358 -8.87 -14.34 -25.86
CA ARG A 358 -10.23 -14.11 -26.38
C ARG A 358 -10.31 -12.99 -27.41
N LEU A 359 -9.21 -12.22 -27.57
CA LEU A 359 -9.09 -11.15 -28.55
C LEU A 359 -8.43 -11.61 -29.86
N ILE A 360 -7.76 -12.77 -29.82
CA ILE A 360 -7.21 -13.51 -30.97
C ILE A 360 -8.28 -14.49 -31.42
#